data_AF-A0A7V4NMR1-F1
#
_entry.id   AF-A0A7V4NMR1-F1
#
_cell.length_a   1.000
_cell.length_b   1.000
_cell.length_c   1.000
_cell.angle_alpha   90.00
_cell.angle_beta   90.00
_cell.angle_gamma   90.00
#
_symmetry.space_group_name_H-M   'P 1'
#
loop_
_entity.id
_entity.type
_entity.pdbx_description
1 polymer ?
#
loop_
_entity_poly.entity_id
_entity_poly.type
_entity_poly.pdbx_seq_one_letter_code
_entity_poly.pdbx_strand_id
1 'polypeptide(L)'
;MRRPPPTAATLLAAALALAAPAAAVAQALPGIALERALARSLGVGVGDTVTVGTAPGTGRAMRVEAVYAPPPDPVSLIRRERRVRLHLPDLAALLGAPDRVDRLGVRVRGAATPESVAARLNAAAFGYHAWDARAIAARSSRTFEVVSRFHRAIGVITIVASAVFLLCIMLLKVEERRLDAAVMRFIGVRRRTIFGALLLEATVVAAVGAALGVAFAWVAGAATNLFYQRFFDTSVVFSLVTREIVAFGAALSLGLGVAAGALAALRLVRTPPMTLWGRG
;
A
#
# COMPACT_ATOMS: atom_id res chain seq x y z
N MET A 1 48.87 73.41 -59.04
CA MET A 1 48.98 73.57 -57.57
C MET A 1 47.69 74.17 -57.02
N ARG A 2 46.87 73.38 -56.32
CA ARG A 2 45.90 73.83 -55.31
C ARG A 2 45.29 72.57 -54.67
N ARG A 3 45.63 72.32 -53.40
CA ARG A 3 45.09 71.24 -52.58
C ARG A 3 43.70 71.66 -52.05
N PRO A 4 42.70 70.77 -52.00
CA PRO A 4 41.55 70.91 -51.11
C PRO A 4 41.76 70.18 -49.75
N PRO A 5 41.00 70.55 -48.71
CA PRO A 5 41.25 70.20 -47.29
C PRO A 5 40.66 68.84 -46.87
N PRO A 6 41.06 68.31 -45.68
CA PRO A 6 40.48 67.09 -45.12
C PRO A 6 39.31 67.40 -44.18
N THR A 7 38.13 66.87 -44.49
CA THR A 7 37.03 66.63 -43.54
C THR A 7 36.53 65.22 -43.80
N ALA A 8 37.02 64.24 -43.04
CA ALA A 8 36.43 63.78 -41.79
C ALA A 8 35.04 63.15 -41.99
N ALA A 9 35.07 61.82 -42.06
CA ALA A 9 34.14 60.89 -41.43
C ALA A 9 32.65 60.91 -41.85
N THR A 10 32.30 59.95 -42.71
CA THR A 10 31.04 59.19 -42.59
C THR A 10 31.21 57.77 -43.14
N LEU A 11 31.44 56.86 -42.20
CA LEU A 11 30.97 55.47 -42.10
C LEU A 11 30.39 54.82 -43.38
N LEU A 12 31.19 53.97 -44.02
CA LEU A 12 30.70 52.87 -44.85
C LEU A 12 31.34 51.57 -44.33
N ALA A 13 30.78 51.02 -43.25
CA ALA A 13 31.18 49.71 -42.75
C ALA A 13 30.59 48.64 -43.68
N ALA A 14 31.47 47.98 -44.41
CA ALA A 14 31.18 46.80 -45.21
C ALA A 14 30.49 45.73 -44.35
N ALA A 15 29.28 45.33 -44.76
CA ALA A 15 28.58 44.20 -44.19
C ALA A 15 29.33 42.92 -44.58
N LEU A 16 30.20 42.46 -43.68
CA LEU A 16 30.87 41.17 -43.77
C LEU A 16 29.81 40.09 -43.56
N ALA A 17 29.49 39.36 -44.63
CA ALA A 17 28.67 38.17 -44.59
C ALA A 17 29.37 37.07 -43.78
N LEU A 18 29.09 37.00 -42.47
CA LEU A 18 29.19 35.74 -41.75
C LEU A 18 27.89 34.99 -42.00
N ALA A 19 27.99 33.93 -42.80
CA ALA A 19 26.99 32.87 -42.85
C ALA A 19 26.81 32.30 -41.45
N ALA A 20 25.84 32.83 -40.69
CA ALA A 20 25.33 32.18 -39.51
C ALA A 20 24.73 30.85 -39.98
N PRO A 21 25.10 29.71 -39.37
CA PRO A 21 24.49 28.46 -39.74
C PRO A 21 23.00 28.59 -39.44
N ALA A 22 22.18 28.28 -40.44
CA ALA A 22 20.77 28.00 -40.28
C ALA A 22 20.61 26.72 -39.45
N ALA A 23 21.01 26.75 -38.18
CA ALA A 23 20.41 25.93 -37.16
C ALA A 23 19.02 26.53 -36.95
N ALA A 24 18.08 26.07 -37.77
CA ALA A 24 16.66 26.23 -37.53
C ALA A 24 16.43 26.08 -36.02
N VAL A 25 15.79 27.07 -35.42
CA VAL A 25 15.21 26.98 -34.09
C VAL A 25 14.32 25.74 -34.13
N ALA A 26 14.87 24.59 -33.73
CA ALA A 26 14.09 23.41 -33.47
C ALA A 26 13.13 23.85 -32.38
N GLN A 27 11.89 24.18 -32.76
CA GLN A 27 10.84 24.48 -31.81
C GLN A 27 10.88 23.34 -30.81
N ALA A 28 11.33 23.62 -29.60
CA ALA A 28 11.46 22.59 -28.59
C ALA A 28 10.05 22.03 -28.38
N LEU A 29 9.80 20.84 -28.93
CA LEU A 29 8.53 20.15 -28.76
C LEU A 29 8.17 20.22 -27.27
N PRO A 30 6.92 20.62 -26.93
CA PRO A 30 6.54 20.78 -25.55
C PRO A 30 6.77 19.48 -24.78
N GLY A 31 7.37 19.62 -23.61
CA GLY A 31 7.73 18.52 -22.73
C GLY A 31 6.51 17.98 -22.01
N ILE A 32 6.37 16.66 -21.99
CA ILE A 32 5.35 15.96 -21.20
C ILE A 32 5.98 14.98 -20.23
N ALA A 33 5.29 14.73 -19.12
CA ALA A 33 5.64 13.64 -18.23
C ALA A 33 4.60 12.52 -18.32
N LEU A 34 5.06 11.31 -18.65
CA LEU A 34 4.22 10.13 -18.76
C LEU A 34 4.26 9.32 -17.46
N GLU A 35 3.12 8.75 -17.09
CA GLU A 35 3.10 7.70 -16.08
C GLU A 35 3.83 6.45 -16.58
N ARG A 36 4.60 5.78 -15.70
CA ARG A 36 5.39 4.60 -16.04
C ARG A 36 4.58 3.46 -16.66
N ALA A 37 3.35 3.23 -16.21
CA ALA A 37 2.47 2.20 -16.79
C ALA A 37 2.07 2.54 -18.23
N LEU A 38 1.76 3.81 -18.50
CA LEU A 38 1.44 4.29 -19.84
C LEU A 38 2.65 4.23 -20.78
N ALA A 39 3.82 4.70 -20.31
CA ALA A 39 5.07 4.66 -21.07
C ALA A 39 5.44 3.23 -21.49
N ARG A 40 5.34 2.25 -20.56
CA ARG A 40 5.55 0.83 -20.88
C ARG A 40 4.55 0.28 -21.88
N SER A 41 3.27 0.64 -21.75
CA SER A 41 2.23 0.16 -22.67
C SER A 41 2.38 0.70 -24.09
N LEU A 42 3.01 1.86 -24.25
CA LEU A 42 3.30 2.49 -25.54
C LEU A 42 4.71 2.15 -26.07
N GLY A 43 5.56 1.53 -25.24
CA GLY A 43 6.95 1.23 -25.60
C GLY A 43 7.85 2.47 -25.72
N VAL A 44 7.52 3.57 -25.04
CA VAL A 44 8.22 4.86 -25.15
C VAL A 44 9.02 5.20 -23.90
N GLY A 45 10.18 5.81 -24.08
CA GLY A 45 11.10 6.27 -23.05
C GLY A 45 11.25 7.79 -23.00
N VAL A 46 12.16 8.27 -22.14
CA VAL A 46 12.54 9.69 -22.10
C VAL A 46 13.30 10.04 -23.37
N GLY A 47 12.93 11.14 -24.01
CA GLY A 47 13.50 11.59 -25.29
C GLY A 47 12.62 11.26 -26.51
N ASP A 48 11.71 10.30 -26.39
CA ASP A 48 10.82 9.91 -27.47
C ASP A 48 9.75 10.97 -27.74
N THR A 49 9.20 10.96 -28.95
CA THR A 49 8.11 11.85 -29.35
C THR A 49 6.80 11.07 -29.42
N VAL A 50 5.76 11.60 -28.79
CA VAL A 50 4.40 11.04 -28.82
C VAL A 50 3.41 12.09 -29.28
N THR A 51 2.38 11.64 -29.99
CA THR A 51 1.29 12.52 -30.44
C THR A 51 0.20 12.51 -29.39
N VAL A 52 -0.08 13.67 -28.79
CA VAL A 52 -1.13 13.83 -27.76
C VAL A 52 -2.31 14.58 -28.35
N GLY A 53 -3.50 14.03 -28.17
CA GLY A 53 -4.72 14.45 -28.84
C GLY A 53 -5.98 14.14 -28.03
N THR A 54 -7.07 14.87 -28.28
CA THR A 54 -8.39 14.59 -27.69
C THR A 54 -9.15 13.49 -28.44
N ALA A 55 -8.77 13.23 -29.69
CA ALA A 55 -9.28 12.13 -30.50
C ALA A 55 -8.15 11.45 -31.30
N PRO A 56 -8.33 10.21 -31.76
CA PRO A 56 -7.37 9.55 -32.63
C PRO A 56 -7.12 10.36 -33.91
N GLY A 57 -5.85 10.60 -34.24
CA GLY A 57 -5.45 11.33 -35.46
C GLY A 57 -5.44 12.86 -35.34
N THR A 58 -6.04 13.44 -34.30
CA THR A 58 -5.96 14.88 -34.02
C THR A 58 -5.04 15.12 -32.82
N GLY A 59 -3.78 15.45 -33.06
CA GLY A 59 -2.86 15.66 -31.96
C GLY A 59 -1.61 16.44 -32.29
N ARG A 60 -0.98 16.92 -31.23
CA ARG A 60 0.28 17.67 -31.28
C ARG A 60 1.41 16.72 -30.91
N ALA A 61 2.50 16.77 -31.67
CA ALA A 61 3.72 16.07 -31.30
C ALA A 61 4.33 16.71 -30.05
N MET A 62 4.66 15.88 -29.06
CA MET A 62 5.18 16.27 -27.76
C MET A 62 6.33 15.33 -27.38
N ARG A 63 7.34 15.86 -26.69
CA ARG A 63 8.50 15.06 -26.28
C ARG A 63 8.33 14.57 -24.85
N VAL A 64 8.61 13.29 -24.62
CA VAL A 64 8.62 12.70 -23.28
C VAL A 64 9.86 13.21 -22.54
N GLU A 65 9.68 14.14 -21.63
CA GLU A 65 10.77 14.72 -20.83
C GLU A 65 11.01 13.94 -19.54
N ALA A 66 9.95 13.33 -18.99
CA ALA A 66 10.04 12.55 -17.77
C ALA A 66 9.07 11.37 -17.77
N VAL A 67 9.48 10.29 -17.09
CA VAL A 67 8.59 9.18 -16.75
C VAL A 67 8.48 9.11 -15.23
N TYR A 68 7.26 9.30 -14.70
CA TYR A 68 7.02 9.34 -13.27
C TYR A 68 6.18 8.14 -12.80
N ALA A 69 6.29 7.82 -11.51
CA ALA A 69 5.41 6.87 -10.85
C ALA A 69 4.52 7.61 -9.85
N PRO A 70 3.20 7.67 -10.05
CA PRO A 70 2.31 8.22 -9.04
C PRO A 70 2.41 7.39 -7.74
N PRO A 71 2.16 8.01 -6.58
CA PRO A 71 2.05 7.27 -5.33
C PRO A 71 1.01 6.15 -5.48
N PRO A 72 1.30 4.94 -4.95
CA PRO A 72 0.41 3.80 -5.08
C PRO A 72 -0.94 4.09 -4.40
N ASP A 73 -2.01 4.17 -5.19
CA ASP A 73 -3.39 4.36 -4.71
C ASP A 73 -4.27 3.21 -5.23
N PRO A 74 -4.79 2.32 -4.35
CA PRO A 74 -5.65 1.20 -4.73
C PRO A 74 -6.85 1.60 -5.60
N VAL A 75 -7.40 2.81 -5.40
CA VAL A 75 -8.59 3.28 -6.13
C VAL A 75 -8.27 3.53 -7.60
N SER A 76 -7.10 4.11 -7.90
CA SER A 76 -6.65 4.37 -9.27
C SER A 76 -6.40 3.09 -10.09
N LEU A 77 -6.02 1.99 -9.42
CA LEU A 77 -5.74 0.70 -10.08
C LEU A 77 -7.01 0.03 -10.60
N ILE A 78 -8.09 0.08 -9.83
CA ILE A 78 -9.39 -0.49 -10.22
C ILE A 78 -9.93 0.23 -11.45
N ARG A 79 -9.72 1.55 -11.53
CA ARG A 79 -10.19 2.39 -12.65
C ARG A 79 -9.28 2.32 -13.88
N ARG A 80 -8.12 1.66 -13.80
CA ARG A 80 -7.10 1.57 -14.88
C ARG A 80 -6.77 2.95 -15.49
N GLU A 81 -6.74 3.97 -14.64
CA GLU A 81 -6.45 5.34 -15.09
C GLU A 81 -4.99 5.42 -15.57
N ARG A 82 -4.79 5.95 -16.78
CA ARG A 82 -3.47 6.26 -17.33
C ARG A 82 -3.30 7.77 -17.33
N ARG A 83 -2.23 8.27 -16.70
CA ARG A 83 -2.05 9.71 -16.50
C ARG A 83 -0.90 10.26 -17.34
N VAL A 84 -1.15 11.44 -17.91
CA VAL A 84 -0.16 12.28 -18.58
C VAL A 84 -0.16 13.63 -17.89
N ARG A 85 1.02 14.19 -17.64
CA ARG A 85 1.18 15.57 -17.15
C ARG A 85 1.71 16.44 -18.26
N LEU A 86 1.03 17.55 -18.46
CA LEU A 86 1.38 18.58 -19.42
C LEU A 86 1.48 19.91 -18.68
N HIS A 87 2.19 20.86 -19.27
CA HIS A 87 2.06 22.25 -18.86
C HIS A 87 0.63 22.74 -19.10
N LEU A 88 0.09 23.51 -18.16
CA LEU A 88 -1.30 23.98 -18.21
C LEU A 88 -1.64 24.73 -19.51
N PRO A 89 -0.78 25.62 -20.05
CA PRO A 89 -1.05 26.27 -21.34
C PRO A 89 -1.20 25.28 -22.50
N ASP A 90 -0.36 24.24 -22.54
CA ASP A 90 -0.40 23.22 -23.60
C ASP A 90 -1.68 22.37 -23.52
N LEU A 91 -2.10 22.01 -22.31
CA LEU A 91 -3.35 21.29 -22.07
C LEU A 91 -4.58 22.14 -22.43
N ALA A 92 -4.59 23.41 -22.03
CA ALA A 92 -5.69 24.33 -22.34
C ALA A 92 -5.83 24.54 -23.85
N ALA A 93 -4.71 24.69 -24.56
CA ALA A 93 -4.68 24.76 -26.02
C ALA A 93 -5.18 23.47 -26.67
N LEU A 94 -4.80 22.30 -26.13
CA LEU A 94 -5.25 21.00 -26.63
C LEU A 94 -6.75 20.77 -26.44
N LEU A 95 -7.30 21.20 -25.31
CA LEU A 95 -8.72 21.03 -24.97
C LEU A 95 -9.63 22.11 -25.58
N GLY A 96 -9.07 23.16 -26.19
CA GLY A 96 -9.84 24.30 -26.70
C GLY A 96 -10.55 25.08 -25.60
N ALA A 97 -10.07 24.99 -24.36
CA ALA A 97 -10.68 25.60 -23.18
C ALA A 97 -9.66 26.52 -22.48
N PRO A 98 -9.39 27.71 -23.06
CA PRO A 98 -8.51 28.68 -22.42
C PRO A 98 -9.11 29.14 -21.09
N ASP A 99 -8.26 29.29 -20.09
CA ASP A 99 -8.61 29.83 -18.76
C ASP A 99 -9.63 29.01 -17.94
N ARG A 100 -9.74 27.70 -18.21
CA ARG A 100 -10.57 26.78 -17.43
C ARG A 100 -9.71 25.80 -16.63
N VAL A 101 -10.04 25.65 -15.34
CA VAL A 101 -9.43 24.64 -14.45
C VAL A 101 -10.51 23.84 -13.73
N ASP A 102 -10.33 22.52 -13.64
CA ASP A 102 -11.27 21.67 -12.90
C ASP A 102 -11.02 21.73 -11.39
N ARG A 103 -9.74 21.86 -10.98
CA ARG A 103 -9.31 21.83 -9.58
C ARG A 103 -8.09 22.71 -9.34
N LEU A 104 -8.08 23.38 -8.18
CA LEU A 104 -6.96 24.19 -7.68
C LEU A 104 -6.41 23.56 -6.40
N GLY A 105 -5.11 23.24 -6.40
CA GLY A 105 -4.42 22.75 -5.22
C GLY A 105 -3.77 23.89 -4.44
N VAL A 106 -4.23 24.14 -3.23
CA VAL A 106 -3.64 25.15 -2.33
C VAL A 106 -2.89 24.46 -1.20
N ARG A 107 -1.59 24.73 -1.07
CA ARG A 107 -0.78 24.22 0.03
C ARG A 107 -0.64 25.27 1.12
N VAL A 108 -1.25 25.00 2.26
CA VAL A 108 -1.14 25.85 3.45
C VAL A 108 0.28 25.76 4.02
N ARG A 109 0.89 26.91 4.32
CA ARG A 109 2.19 27.04 5.00
C ARG A 109 1.98 27.81 6.32
N GLY A 110 2.75 27.46 7.36
CA GLY A 110 2.68 28.09 8.68
C GLY A 110 1.76 27.38 9.66
N ALA A 111 1.32 28.08 10.71
CA ALA A 111 0.55 27.52 11.82
C ALA A 111 -0.97 27.45 11.58
N ALA A 112 -1.47 27.93 10.44
CA ALA A 112 -2.89 27.91 10.13
C ALA A 112 -3.37 26.47 9.85
N THR A 113 -4.53 26.09 10.40
CA THR A 113 -5.12 24.78 10.12
C THR A 113 -5.77 24.78 8.72
N PRO A 114 -5.68 23.68 7.95
CA PRO A 114 -6.32 23.56 6.63
C PRO A 114 -7.82 23.86 6.65
N GLU A 115 -8.50 23.48 7.74
CA GLU A 115 -9.93 23.74 7.96
C GLU A 115 -10.23 25.24 8.08
N SER A 116 -9.44 25.98 8.86
CA SER A 116 -9.61 27.42 9.00
C SER A 116 -9.37 28.17 7.68
N VAL A 117 -8.40 27.71 6.88
CA VAL A 117 -8.11 28.27 5.56
C VAL A 117 -9.22 27.94 4.57
N ALA A 118 -9.73 26.70 4.58
CA ALA A 118 -10.85 26.30 3.73
C ALA A 118 -12.12 27.09 4.06
N ALA A 119 -12.42 27.31 5.34
CA ALA A 119 -13.55 28.14 5.76
C ALA A 119 -13.43 29.59 5.25
N ARG A 120 -12.23 30.19 5.36
CA ARG A 120 -11.96 31.54 4.83
C ARG A 120 -12.09 31.60 3.30
N LEU A 121 -11.59 30.59 2.60
CA LEU A 121 -11.70 30.52 1.13
C LEU A 121 -13.16 30.36 0.70
N ASN A 122 -13.93 29.51 1.36
CA ASN A 122 -15.36 29.33 1.09
C ASN A 122 -16.19 30.59 1.36
N ALA A 123 -15.78 31.43 2.33
CA ALA A 123 -16.44 32.69 2.61
C ALA A 123 -16.12 33.80 1.58
N ALA A 124 -14.97 33.71 0.90
CA ALA A 124 -14.48 34.74 -0.02
C ALA A 124 -14.62 34.37 -1.51
N ALA A 125 -14.63 33.09 -1.85
CA ALA A 125 -14.66 32.63 -3.24
C ALA A 125 -16.09 32.34 -3.71
N PHE A 126 -16.53 33.02 -4.77
CA PHE A 126 -17.78 32.70 -5.47
C PHE A 126 -17.56 31.55 -6.48
N GLY A 127 -18.45 30.57 -6.48
CA GLY A 127 -18.50 29.49 -7.49
C GLY A 127 -17.57 28.29 -7.25
N TYR A 128 -16.75 28.29 -6.20
CA TYR A 128 -15.88 27.17 -5.84
C TYR A 128 -16.05 26.77 -4.37
N HIS A 129 -15.91 25.47 -4.12
CA HIS A 129 -15.84 24.95 -2.76
C HIS A 129 -14.43 24.44 -2.45
N ALA A 130 -13.83 25.01 -1.43
CA ALA A 130 -12.59 24.53 -0.82
C ALA A 130 -12.91 23.41 0.17
N TRP A 131 -12.24 22.27 -0.01
CA TRP A 131 -12.28 21.15 0.92
C TRP A 131 -10.88 20.86 1.42
N ASP A 132 -10.78 20.40 2.67
CA ASP A 132 -9.53 19.82 3.17
C ASP A 132 -9.23 18.52 2.40
N ALA A 133 -8.01 18.42 1.89
CA ALA A 133 -7.49 17.22 1.25
C ALA A 133 -7.63 15.98 2.17
N ARG A 134 -7.47 16.13 3.49
CA ARG A 134 -7.66 15.05 4.46
C ARG A 134 -9.11 14.60 4.54
N ALA A 135 -10.07 15.53 4.48
CA ALA A 135 -11.50 15.21 4.53
C ALA A 135 -11.95 14.45 3.26
N ILE A 136 -11.38 14.79 2.10
CA ILE A 136 -11.60 14.05 0.84
C ILE A 136 -11.00 12.64 0.96
N ALA A 137 -9.76 12.51 1.44
CA ALA A 137 -9.09 11.22 1.63
C ALA A 137 -9.84 10.32 2.63
N ALA A 138 -10.34 10.90 3.73
CA ALA A 138 -11.12 10.19 4.74
C ALA A 138 -12.44 9.64 4.17
N ARG A 139 -13.09 10.36 3.25
CA ARG A 139 -14.33 9.90 2.59
C ARG A 139 -14.09 8.66 1.74
N SER A 140 -12.97 8.62 1.00
CA SER A 140 -12.54 7.42 0.25
C SER A 140 -12.16 6.26 1.19
N SER A 141 -11.65 6.57 2.38
CA SER A 141 -11.23 5.58 3.37
C SER A 141 -12.40 4.85 4.06
N ARG A 142 -13.58 5.48 4.17
CA ARG A 142 -14.75 4.89 4.86
C ARG A 142 -15.19 3.55 4.27
N THR A 143 -15.17 3.40 2.93
CA THR A 143 -15.53 2.12 2.28
C THR A 143 -14.55 1.01 2.64
N PHE A 144 -13.24 1.32 2.65
CA PHE A 144 -12.21 0.38 3.08
C PHE A 144 -12.28 0.06 4.58
N GLU A 145 -12.70 1.02 5.41
CA GLU A 145 -12.88 0.80 6.83
C GLU A 145 -13.98 -0.24 7.12
N VAL A 146 -15.10 -0.19 6.39
CA VAL A 146 -16.16 -1.21 6.49
C VAL A 146 -15.62 -2.59 6.16
N VAL A 147 -14.93 -2.75 5.03
CA VAL A 147 -14.31 -4.02 4.63
C VAL A 147 -13.31 -4.50 5.67
N SER A 148 -12.47 -3.61 6.20
CA SER A 148 -11.51 -3.94 7.26
C SER A 148 -12.19 -4.43 8.53
N ARG A 149 -13.31 -3.82 8.93
CA ARG A 149 -14.09 -4.24 10.11
C ARG A 149 -14.71 -5.61 9.90
N PHE A 150 -15.29 -5.88 8.73
CA PHE A 150 -15.82 -7.20 8.38
C PHE A 150 -14.71 -8.28 8.41
N HIS A 151 -13.57 -8.00 7.80
CA HIS A 151 -12.43 -8.92 7.80
C HIS A 151 -11.93 -9.21 9.22
N ARG A 152 -11.87 -8.17 10.07
CA ARG A 152 -11.53 -8.32 11.49
C ARG A 152 -12.55 -9.17 12.25
N ALA A 153 -13.85 -9.00 11.98
CA ALA A 153 -14.90 -9.79 12.62
C ALA A 153 -14.76 -11.27 12.26
N ILE A 154 -14.56 -11.60 10.98
CA ILE A 154 -14.31 -12.97 10.51
C ILE A 154 -13.05 -13.54 11.17
N GLY A 155 -11.99 -12.75 11.26
CA GLY A 155 -10.75 -13.13 11.93
C GLY A 155 -10.97 -13.51 13.40
N VAL A 156 -11.70 -12.68 14.15
CA VAL A 156 -12.04 -12.96 15.56
C VAL A 156 -12.84 -14.25 15.71
N ILE A 157 -13.88 -14.44 14.88
CA ILE A 157 -14.71 -15.66 14.91
C ILE A 157 -13.85 -16.90 14.63
N THR A 158 -12.97 -16.82 13.63
CA THR A 158 -12.08 -17.92 13.24
C THR A 158 -11.10 -18.28 14.37
N ILE A 159 -10.54 -17.27 15.05
CA ILE A 159 -9.66 -17.45 16.21
C ILE A 159 -10.40 -18.13 17.35
N VAL A 160 -11.61 -17.68 17.68
CA VAL A 160 -12.42 -18.26 18.76
C VAL A 160 -12.79 -19.71 18.43
N ALA A 161 -13.28 -19.98 17.22
CA ALA A 161 -13.60 -21.33 16.78
C ALA A 161 -12.39 -22.26 16.85
N SER A 162 -11.22 -21.79 16.39
CA SER A 162 -9.97 -22.55 16.45
C SER A 162 -9.50 -22.82 17.87
N ALA A 163 -9.67 -21.85 18.79
CA ALA A 163 -9.32 -22.01 20.20
C ALA A 163 -10.20 -23.05 20.90
N VAL A 164 -11.51 -23.03 20.62
CA VAL A 164 -12.46 -24.04 21.13
C VAL A 164 -12.11 -25.41 20.58
N PHE A 165 -11.84 -25.51 19.27
CA PHE A 165 -11.44 -26.76 18.63
C PHE A 165 -10.15 -27.33 19.22
N LEU A 166 -9.13 -26.47 19.43
CA LEU A 166 -7.88 -26.86 20.09
C LEU A 166 -8.15 -27.38 21.51
N LEU A 167 -8.98 -26.69 22.30
CA LEU A 167 -9.35 -27.14 23.63
C LEU A 167 -10.06 -28.51 23.59
N CYS A 168 -10.98 -28.73 22.65
CA CYS A 168 -11.65 -30.02 22.49
C CYS A 168 -10.65 -31.15 22.22
N ILE A 169 -9.70 -30.96 21.29
CA ILE A 169 -8.67 -31.96 21.01
C ILE A 169 -7.78 -32.21 22.23
N MET A 170 -7.39 -31.15 22.95
CA MET A 170 -6.58 -31.31 24.16
C MET A 170 -7.32 -32.09 25.25
N LEU A 171 -8.63 -31.86 25.41
CA LEU A 171 -9.46 -32.61 26.34
C LEU A 171 -9.60 -34.09 25.93
N LEU A 172 -9.82 -34.36 24.64
CA LEU A 172 -9.88 -35.73 24.11
C LEU A 172 -8.57 -36.49 24.37
N LYS A 173 -7.43 -35.87 24.04
CA LYS A 173 -6.10 -36.45 24.27
C LYS A 173 -5.82 -36.74 25.75
N VAL A 174 -6.28 -35.86 26.63
CA VAL A 174 -6.17 -36.04 28.07
C VAL A 174 -7.02 -37.22 28.56
N GLU A 175 -8.21 -37.40 28.00
CA GLU A 175 -9.10 -38.51 28.34
C GLU A 175 -8.51 -39.86 27.87
N GLU A 176 -7.90 -39.90 26.69
CA GLU A 176 -7.18 -41.09 26.19
C GLU A 176 -6.02 -41.50 27.13
N ARG A 177 -5.30 -40.51 27.68
CA ARG A 177 -4.13 -40.72 28.57
C ARG A 177 -4.50 -40.79 30.05
N ARG A 178 -5.79 -40.89 30.39
CA ARG A 178 -6.27 -40.82 31.78
C ARG A 178 -5.75 -41.96 32.65
N LEU A 179 -5.66 -43.17 32.10
CA LEU A 179 -5.24 -44.37 32.83
C LEU A 179 -3.74 -44.30 33.15
N ASP A 180 -2.92 -43.91 32.17
CA ASP A 180 -1.49 -43.71 32.37
C ASP A 180 -1.24 -42.68 33.48
N ALA A 181 -1.98 -41.57 33.49
CA ALA A 181 -1.91 -40.55 34.52
C ALA A 181 -2.37 -41.06 35.91
N ALA A 182 -3.35 -41.97 35.96
CA ALA A 182 -3.79 -42.59 37.19
C ALA A 182 -2.70 -43.54 37.76
N VAL A 183 -2.13 -44.39 36.90
CA VAL A 183 -1.02 -45.30 37.26
C VAL A 183 0.18 -44.51 37.77
N MET A 184 0.59 -43.46 37.05
CA MET A 184 1.67 -42.57 37.49
C MET A 184 1.42 -41.97 38.89
N ARG A 185 0.16 -41.62 39.20
CA ARG A 185 -0.18 -41.08 40.53
C ARG A 185 -0.18 -42.14 41.62
N PHE A 186 -0.49 -43.41 41.31
CA PHE A 186 -0.41 -44.50 42.28
C PHE A 186 1.03 -44.86 42.65
N ILE A 187 1.97 -44.76 41.70
CA ILE A 187 3.40 -44.95 41.97
C ILE A 187 4.09 -43.71 42.59
N GLY A 188 3.32 -42.68 42.94
CA GLY A 188 3.81 -41.51 43.70
C GLY A 188 4.25 -40.30 42.87
N VAL A 189 4.01 -40.26 41.56
CA VAL A 189 4.33 -39.08 40.73
C VAL A 189 3.50 -37.87 41.17
N ARG A 190 4.18 -36.74 41.41
CA ARG A 190 3.53 -35.51 41.84
C ARG A 190 2.62 -34.94 40.74
N ARG A 191 1.45 -34.45 41.14
CA ARG A 191 0.47 -33.74 40.30
C ARG A 191 1.09 -32.63 39.43
N ARG A 192 2.05 -31.89 39.99
CA ARG A 192 2.78 -30.81 39.31
C ARG A 192 3.63 -31.31 38.14
N THR A 193 4.20 -32.50 38.24
CA THR A 193 5.02 -33.10 37.18
C THR A 193 4.15 -33.47 35.98
N ILE A 194 3.00 -34.10 36.22
CA ILE A 194 2.03 -34.45 35.17
C ILE A 194 1.48 -33.19 34.49
N PHE A 195 1.12 -32.17 35.29
CA PHE A 195 0.68 -30.89 34.77
C PHE A 195 1.74 -30.22 33.89
N GLY A 196 2.99 -30.17 34.35
CA GLY A 196 4.09 -29.56 33.62
C GLY A 196 4.39 -30.27 32.30
N ALA A 197 4.33 -31.61 32.28
CA ALA A 197 4.52 -32.39 31.06
C ALA A 197 3.44 -32.08 30.00
N LEU A 198 2.16 -32.07 30.40
CA LEU A 198 1.04 -31.74 29.51
C LEU A 198 1.09 -30.28 29.03
N LEU A 199 1.47 -29.36 29.91
CA LEU A 199 1.60 -27.94 29.56
C LEU A 199 2.75 -27.72 28.57
N LEU A 200 3.88 -28.39 28.77
CA LEU A 200 5.02 -28.33 27.86
C LEU A 200 4.62 -28.85 26.48
N GLU A 201 3.91 -29.98 26.42
CA GLU A 201 3.42 -30.54 25.17
C GLU A 201 2.48 -29.57 24.42
N ALA A 202 1.52 -28.98 25.12
CA ALA A 202 0.63 -27.97 24.54
C ALA A 202 1.38 -26.73 24.05
N THR A 203 2.40 -26.29 24.82
CA THR A 203 3.23 -25.13 24.46
C THR A 203 4.06 -25.42 23.21
N VAL A 204 4.65 -26.62 23.09
CA VAL A 204 5.39 -27.04 21.91
C VAL A 204 4.47 -27.10 20.69
N VAL A 205 3.28 -27.69 20.82
CA VAL A 205 2.28 -27.73 19.73
C VAL A 205 1.89 -26.31 19.30
N ALA A 206 1.69 -25.40 20.25
CA ALA A 206 1.37 -24.00 19.94
C ALA A 206 2.54 -23.28 19.26
N ALA A 207 3.77 -23.49 19.70
CA ALA A 207 4.97 -22.89 19.11
C ALA A 207 5.19 -23.36 17.66
N VAL A 208 5.04 -24.67 17.42
CA VAL A 208 5.13 -25.25 16.07
C VAL A 208 4.00 -24.72 15.18
N GLY A 209 2.77 -24.68 15.70
CA GLY A 209 1.62 -24.11 14.99
C GLY A 209 1.82 -22.64 14.62
N ALA A 210 2.36 -21.83 15.54
CA ALA A 210 2.69 -20.43 15.29
C ALA A 210 3.77 -20.28 14.21
N ALA A 211 4.84 -21.07 14.27
CA ALA A 211 5.91 -21.04 13.27
C ALA A 211 5.38 -21.41 11.86
N LEU A 212 4.60 -22.49 11.77
CA LEU A 212 3.98 -22.91 10.51
C LEU A 212 2.96 -21.89 9.99
N GLY A 213 2.16 -21.29 10.87
CA GLY A 213 1.20 -20.25 10.52
C GLY A 213 1.88 -18.99 9.97
N VAL A 214 3.00 -18.57 10.57
CA VAL A 214 3.80 -17.44 10.07
C VAL A 214 4.41 -17.75 8.71
N ALA A 215 4.99 -18.95 8.54
CA ALA A 215 5.53 -19.37 7.25
C ALA A 215 4.43 -19.38 6.17
N PHE A 216 3.25 -19.92 6.50
CA PHE A 216 2.11 -19.93 5.60
C PHE A 216 1.63 -18.52 5.25
N ALA A 217 1.56 -17.61 6.22
CA ALA A 217 1.18 -16.21 5.99
C ALA A 217 2.16 -15.50 5.04
N TRP A 218 3.46 -15.75 5.16
CA TRP A 218 4.46 -15.22 4.24
C TRP A 218 4.29 -15.73 2.82
N VAL A 219 4.11 -17.04 2.66
CA VAL A 219 3.93 -17.67 1.33
C VAL A 219 2.63 -17.18 0.68
N ALA A 220 1.52 -17.21 1.42
CA ALA A 220 0.22 -16.76 0.92
C ALA A 220 0.23 -15.25 0.61
N GLY A 221 0.88 -14.44 1.45
CA GLY A 221 1.04 -13.00 1.23
C GLY A 221 1.87 -12.70 -0.02
N ALA A 222 3.00 -13.40 -0.21
CA ALA A 222 3.84 -13.28 -1.40
C ALA A 222 3.10 -13.71 -2.67
N ALA A 223 2.39 -14.85 -2.63
CA ALA A 223 1.59 -15.34 -3.75
C ALA A 223 0.47 -14.36 -4.14
N THR A 224 -0.22 -13.81 -3.15
CA THR A 224 -1.26 -12.79 -3.36
C THR A 224 -0.66 -11.54 -3.99
N ASN A 225 0.44 -11.01 -3.43
CA ASN A 225 1.10 -9.83 -3.99
C ASN A 225 1.54 -10.06 -5.44
N LEU A 226 2.17 -11.20 -5.73
CA LEU A 226 2.61 -11.55 -7.08
C LEU A 226 1.44 -11.60 -8.06
N PHE A 227 0.35 -12.26 -7.68
CA PHE A 227 -0.86 -12.36 -8.52
C PHE A 227 -1.43 -10.98 -8.86
N TYR A 228 -1.64 -10.13 -7.86
CA TYR A 228 -2.21 -8.81 -8.07
C TYR A 228 -1.26 -7.86 -8.81
N GLN A 229 0.04 -7.90 -8.52
CA GLN A 229 1.03 -7.09 -9.23
C GLN A 229 1.12 -7.45 -10.71
N ARG A 230 1.02 -8.75 -11.04
CA ARG A 230 0.98 -9.22 -12.44
C ARG A 230 -0.33 -8.85 -13.14
N PHE A 231 -1.46 -9.02 -12.46
CA PHE A 231 -2.76 -8.77 -13.05
C PHE A 231 -3.04 -7.28 -13.30
N PHE A 232 -2.57 -6.40 -12.41
CA PHE A 232 -2.78 -4.95 -12.49
C PHE A 232 -1.56 -4.16 -12.98
N ASP A 233 -0.46 -4.83 -13.36
CA ASP A 233 0.84 -4.23 -13.74
C ASP A 233 1.28 -3.10 -12.78
N THR A 234 1.15 -3.37 -11.49
CA THR A 234 1.34 -2.39 -10.43
C THR A 234 2.44 -2.80 -9.46
N SER A 235 3.09 -1.82 -8.83
CA SER A 235 4.04 -2.05 -7.74
C SER A 235 3.40 -1.95 -6.35
N VAL A 236 2.07 -1.91 -6.27
CA VAL A 236 1.33 -1.87 -5.01
C VAL A 236 1.44 -3.20 -4.28
N VAL A 237 1.70 -3.14 -2.98
CA VAL A 237 1.72 -4.29 -2.08
C VAL A 237 0.36 -4.38 -1.39
N PHE A 238 -0.37 -5.46 -1.61
CA PHE A 238 -1.74 -5.66 -1.12
C PHE A 238 -1.79 -6.41 0.21
N SER A 239 -0.84 -7.33 0.43
CA SER A 239 -0.70 -8.09 1.66
C SER A 239 0.59 -7.67 2.36
N LEU A 240 0.46 -7.00 3.51
CA LEU A 240 1.56 -6.57 4.35
C LEU A 240 1.68 -7.50 5.55
N VAL A 241 2.73 -8.32 5.57
CA VAL A 241 3.08 -9.14 6.73
C VAL A 241 4.09 -8.35 7.57
N THR A 242 3.57 -7.49 8.42
CA THR A 242 4.40 -6.64 9.31
C THR A 242 4.87 -7.44 10.52
N ARG A 243 6.04 -7.08 11.06
CA ARG A 243 6.60 -7.69 12.28
C ARG A 243 5.63 -7.64 13.47
N GLU A 244 4.87 -6.56 13.60
CA GLU A 244 3.85 -6.41 14.65
C GLU A 244 2.72 -7.43 14.54
N ILE A 245 2.23 -7.70 13.33
CA ILE A 245 1.17 -8.69 13.07
C ILE A 245 1.69 -10.09 13.38
N VAL A 246 2.92 -10.38 12.95
CA VAL A 246 3.58 -11.67 13.23
C VAL A 246 3.77 -11.86 14.73
N ALA A 247 4.29 -10.85 15.44
CA ALA A 247 4.49 -10.90 16.89
C ALA A 247 3.16 -11.07 17.63
N PHE A 248 2.13 -10.32 17.25
CA PHE A 248 0.79 -10.43 17.84
C PHE A 248 0.19 -11.81 17.58
N GLY A 249 0.24 -12.31 16.34
CA GLY A 249 -0.27 -13.63 15.98
C GLY A 249 0.45 -14.77 16.70
N ALA A 250 1.78 -14.70 16.81
CA ALA A 250 2.57 -15.68 17.54
C ALA A 250 2.26 -15.65 19.04
N ALA A 251 2.19 -14.47 19.65
CA ALA A 251 1.83 -14.31 21.06
C ALA A 251 0.41 -14.83 21.34
N LEU A 252 -0.54 -14.54 20.46
CA LEU A 252 -1.91 -15.01 20.57
C LEU A 252 -1.99 -16.54 20.44
N SER A 253 -1.28 -17.13 19.46
CA SER A 253 -1.24 -18.58 19.27
C SER A 253 -0.65 -19.30 20.48
N LEU A 254 0.47 -18.81 21.01
CA LEU A 254 1.09 -19.32 22.24
C LEU A 254 0.14 -19.16 23.43
N GLY A 255 -0.46 -17.98 23.61
CA GLY A 255 -1.40 -17.71 24.70
C GLY A 255 -2.61 -18.64 24.69
N LEU A 256 -3.22 -18.85 23.52
CA LEU A 256 -4.36 -19.76 23.36
C LEU A 256 -3.97 -21.23 23.58
N GLY A 257 -2.83 -21.66 23.06
CA GLY A 257 -2.34 -23.02 23.26
C GLY A 257 -1.97 -23.34 24.70
N VAL A 258 -1.28 -22.42 25.38
CA VAL A 258 -0.96 -22.52 26.80
C VAL A 258 -2.25 -22.52 27.64
N ALA A 259 -3.21 -21.64 27.34
CA ALA A 259 -4.48 -21.60 28.05
C ALA A 259 -5.29 -22.90 27.87
N ALA A 260 -5.43 -23.39 26.63
CA ALA A 260 -6.14 -24.63 26.35
C ALA A 260 -5.47 -25.85 27.02
N GLY A 261 -4.14 -25.95 26.91
CA GLY A 261 -3.35 -27.01 27.54
C GLY A 261 -3.43 -26.97 29.06
N ALA A 262 -3.31 -25.78 29.67
CA ALA A 262 -3.45 -25.60 31.11
C ALA A 262 -4.84 -25.99 31.60
N LEU A 263 -5.90 -25.59 30.90
CA LEU A 263 -7.28 -25.97 31.25
C LEU A 263 -7.49 -27.49 31.19
N ALA A 264 -7.00 -28.15 30.15
CA ALA A 264 -7.11 -29.60 30.01
C ALA A 264 -6.29 -30.34 31.08
N ALA A 265 -5.05 -29.92 31.32
CA ALA A 265 -4.19 -30.51 32.34
C ALA A 265 -4.73 -30.31 33.75
N LEU A 266 -5.30 -29.13 34.05
CA LEU A 266 -5.96 -28.86 35.34
C LEU A 266 -7.16 -29.78 35.57
N ARG A 267 -7.98 -30.02 34.53
CA ARG A 267 -9.10 -30.97 34.62
C ARG A 267 -8.61 -32.36 35.00
N LEU A 268 -7.57 -32.89 34.35
CA LEU A 268 -7.03 -34.22 34.65
C LEU A 268 -6.48 -34.33 36.09
N VAL A 269 -5.67 -33.36 36.49
CA VAL A 269 -4.93 -33.41 37.77
C VAL A 269 -5.85 -33.18 38.98
N ARG A 270 -6.97 -32.49 38.79
CA ARG A 270 -8.01 -32.32 39.83
C ARG A 270 -8.88 -33.55 40.00
N THR A 271 -9.03 -34.37 38.96
CA THR A 271 -9.81 -35.62 39.06
C THR A 271 -9.11 -36.62 40.02
N PRO A 272 -9.83 -37.21 40.98
CA PRO A 272 -9.30 -38.25 41.88
C PRO A 272 -8.80 -39.49 41.11
N PRO A 273 -7.70 -40.13 41.54
CA PRO A 273 -7.17 -41.30 40.83
C PRO A 273 -8.14 -42.50 40.82
N MET A 274 -8.94 -42.66 41.88
CA MET A 274 -9.96 -43.72 41.95
C MET A 274 -11.07 -43.55 40.89
N THR A 275 -11.44 -42.31 40.56
CA THR A 275 -12.46 -42.05 39.53
C THR A 275 -11.90 -42.13 38.11
N LEU A 276 -10.57 -41.99 37.94
CA LEU A 276 -9.90 -42.24 36.67
C LEU A 276 -9.82 -43.73 36.34
N TRP A 277 -9.69 -44.59 37.37
CA TRP A 277 -9.62 -46.06 37.23
C TRP A 277 -11.00 -46.70 36.98
N GLY A 278 -12.05 -46.24 37.66
CA GLY A 278 -13.38 -46.86 37.63
C GLY A 278 -14.26 -46.58 36.40
N ARG A 279 -13.73 -45.97 35.33
CA ARG A 279 -14.47 -45.65 34.09
C ARG A 279 -14.03 -46.46 32.86
N GLY A 280 -13.20 -47.49 33.07
CA GLY A 280 -12.75 -48.43 32.03
C GLY A 280 -13.76 -49.53 31.78
#